data_AF-A0A1V6QF51-F1
#
_entry.id   AF-A0A1V6QF51-F1
#
_cell.length_a   1.000
_cell.length_b   1.000
_cell.length_c   1.000
_cell.angle_alpha   90.00
_cell.angle_beta   90.00
_cell.angle_gamma   90.00
#
_symmetry.space_group_name_H-M   'P 1'
#
loop_
_entity.id
_entity.type
_entity.pdbx_description
1 polymer ?
#
loop_
_entity_poly.entity_id
_entity_poly.type
_entity_poly.pdbx_seq_one_letter_code
_entity_poly.pdbx_strand_id
1 'polypeptide(L)'
;MSKYETALSKIDAAHSEDPRQHETPTGPIPYELHYAQKMTNYLETLKPHADELLRLAIRAQHLRRWEVPRDSYPMTKIGYHSWRGGLQRRQAEIVKGICVESGYTVEEAERVGEMVKKTDLKKGDADTQTLEDVACLVFLDDQFDRR
;
A
#
# COMPACT_ATOMS: atom_id res chain seq x y z
N MET A 1 9.41 9.80 18.70
CA MET A 1 9.24 9.08 17.42
C MET A 1 9.75 9.97 16.31
N SER A 2 10.45 9.40 15.34
CA SER A 2 10.83 10.09 14.10
C SER A 2 9.60 10.36 13.22
N LYS A 3 9.76 11.21 12.18
CA LYS A 3 8.71 11.43 11.18
C LYS A 3 8.29 10.11 10.50
N TYR A 4 9.27 9.23 10.25
CA TYR A 4 9.05 7.90 9.69
C TYR A 4 8.22 7.00 10.60
N GLU A 5 8.61 6.84 11.87
CA GLU A 5 7.90 6.01 12.84
C GLU A 5 6.45 6.49 13.02
N THR A 6 6.24 7.81 13.03
CA THR A 6 4.92 8.43 13.16
C THR A 6 4.05 8.13 11.92
N ALA A 7 4.58 8.30 10.72
CA ALA A 7 3.86 8.02 9.48
C ALA A 7 3.53 6.52 9.36
N LEU A 8 4.49 5.65 9.66
CA LEU A 8 4.30 4.20 9.63
C LEU A 8 3.20 3.76 10.60
N SER A 9 3.21 4.27 11.84
CA SER A 9 2.18 3.98 12.84
C SER A 9 0.79 4.44 12.41
N LYS A 10 0.67 5.61 11.78
CA LYS A 10 -0.61 6.12 11.25
C LYS A 10 -1.13 5.28 10.07
N ILE A 11 -0.24 4.82 9.18
CA ILE A 11 -0.61 3.91 8.09
C ILE A 11 -1.09 2.57 8.66
N ASP A 12 -0.37 2.00 9.62
CA ASP A 12 -0.75 0.74 10.28
C ASP A 12 -2.09 0.89 11.04
N ALA A 13 -2.32 2.03 11.70
CA ALA A 13 -3.60 2.33 12.35
C ALA A 13 -4.76 2.33 11.34
N ALA A 14 -4.58 2.98 10.18
CA ALA A 14 -5.59 3.01 9.12
C ALA A 14 -5.86 1.62 8.50
N HIS A 15 -4.83 0.78 8.36
CA HIS A 15 -5.03 -0.62 7.94
C HIS A 15 -5.72 -1.47 9.00
N SER A 16 -5.50 -1.15 10.28
CA SER A 16 -6.12 -1.86 11.41
C SER A 16 -7.63 -1.64 11.51
N GLU A 17 -8.16 -0.62 10.81
CA GLU A 17 -9.61 -0.37 10.71
C GLU A 17 -10.32 -1.37 9.78
N ASP A 18 -9.59 -2.22 9.03
CA ASP A 18 -10.21 -3.27 8.22
C ASP A 18 -10.94 -4.29 9.10
N PRO A 19 -12.28 -4.44 8.97
CA PRO A 19 -13.04 -5.34 9.83
C PRO A 19 -12.76 -6.83 9.52
N ARG A 20 -12.19 -7.13 8.34
CA ARG A 20 -11.87 -8.51 7.94
C ARG A 20 -10.63 -8.98 8.67
N GLN A 21 -10.65 -10.22 9.14
CA GLN A 21 -9.52 -10.82 9.85
C GLN A 21 -8.76 -11.81 8.95
N HIS A 22 -7.47 -11.95 9.23
CA HIS A 22 -6.60 -13.00 8.71
C HIS A 22 -6.06 -13.80 9.90
N GLU A 23 -6.11 -15.13 9.81
CA GLU A 23 -5.57 -16.00 10.86
C GLU A 23 -4.06 -16.12 10.73
N THR A 24 -3.33 -15.92 11.83
CA THR A 24 -1.88 -16.12 11.91
C THR A 24 -1.55 -17.10 13.04
N PRO A 25 -0.34 -17.68 13.09
CA PRO A 25 0.08 -18.50 14.23
C PRO A 25 -0.01 -17.79 15.60
N THR A 26 -0.01 -16.45 15.62
CA THR A 26 -0.11 -15.62 16.82
C THR A 26 -1.52 -15.11 17.12
N GLY A 27 -2.52 -15.47 16.31
CA GLY A 27 -3.91 -15.04 16.44
C GLY A 27 -4.41 -14.20 15.26
N PRO A 28 -5.69 -13.80 15.27
CA PRO A 28 -6.29 -13.00 14.21
C PRO A 28 -5.74 -11.57 14.18
N ILE A 29 -5.55 -11.05 12.96
CA ILE A 29 -5.10 -9.68 12.68
C ILE A 29 -5.95 -9.09 11.54
N PRO A 30 -6.22 -7.76 11.50
CA PRO A 30 -6.87 -7.13 10.36
C PRO A 30 -6.19 -7.47 9.04
N TYR A 31 -6.98 -7.84 8.03
CA TYR A 31 -6.47 -8.40 6.77
C TYR A 31 -5.55 -7.42 6.04
N GLU A 32 -5.95 -6.14 5.91
CA GLU A 32 -5.09 -5.14 5.27
C GLU A 32 -3.82 -4.85 6.06
N LEU A 33 -3.84 -4.92 7.40
CA LEU A 33 -2.61 -4.77 8.21
C LEU A 33 -1.64 -5.93 7.95
N HIS A 34 -2.14 -7.17 7.95
CA HIS A 34 -1.35 -8.34 7.58
C HIS A 34 -0.74 -8.20 6.18
N TYR A 35 -1.55 -7.81 5.20
CA TYR A 35 -1.10 -7.61 3.82
C TYR A 35 0.00 -6.54 3.75
N ALA A 36 -0.17 -5.42 4.46
CA ALA A 36 0.79 -4.31 4.50
C ALA A 36 2.12 -4.71 5.17
N GLN A 37 2.08 -5.53 6.22
CA GLN A 37 3.28 -6.10 6.84
C GLN A 37 3.98 -7.09 5.91
N LYS A 38 3.22 -7.94 5.21
CA LYS A 38 3.74 -8.86 4.19
C LYS A 38 4.45 -8.10 3.07
N MET A 39 3.86 -6.99 2.59
CA MET A 39 4.50 -6.07 1.63
C MET A 39 5.86 -5.57 2.13
N THR A 40 5.99 -5.16 3.40
CA THR A 40 7.28 -4.76 3.97
C THR A 40 8.29 -5.90 4.02
N ASN A 41 7.89 -7.11 4.43
CA ASN A 41 8.80 -8.25 4.51
C ASN A 41 9.41 -8.59 3.13
N TYR A 42 8.61 -8.52 2.07
CA TYR A 42 9.10 -8.72 0.71
C TYR A 42 10.03 -7.58 0.23
N LEU A 43 9.73 -6.33 0.59
CA LEU A 43 10.64 -5.21 0.31
C LEU A 43 11.99 -5.41 1.01
N GLU A 44 11.98 -5.82 2.28
CA GLU A 44 13.21 -6.05 3.05
C GLU A 44 14.06 -7.18 2.43
N THR A 45 13.42 -8.16 1.80
CA THR A 45 14.12 -9.22 1.06
C THR A 45 14.70 -8.72 -0.26
N LEU A 46 13.97 -7.88 -1.01
CA LEU A 46 14.36 -7.41 -2.33
C LEU A 46 15.35 -6.22 -2.28
N LYS A 47 15.13 -5.28 -1.36
CA LYS A 47 15.87 -4.02 -1.21
C LYS A 47 15.99 -3.62 0.28
N PRO A 48 16.86 -4.28 1.07
CA PRO A 48 17.00 -4.05 2.52
C PRO A 48 17.29 -2.59 2.90
N HIS A 49 17.97 -1.86 2.01
CA HIS A 49 18.37 -0.46 2.21
C HIS A 49 17.46 0.52 1.43
N ALA A 50 16.20 0.16 1.19
CA ALA A 50 15.20 1.08 0.63
C ALA A 50 15.08 2.34 1.50
N ASP A 51 14.93 3.50 0.86
CA ASP A 51 14.67 4.77 1.54
C ASP A 51 13.30 4.77 2.24
N GLU A 52 13.12 5.73 3.16
CA GLU A 52 11.89 5.85 3.95
C GLU A 52 10.64 6.08 3.09
N LEU A 53 10.74 6.82 1.98
CA LEU A 53 9.58 7.16 1.16
C LEU A 53 9.05 5.91 0.44
N LEU A 54 9.93 5.09 -0.12
CA LEU A 54 9.57 3.80 -0.71
C LEU A 54 8.99 2.86 0.36
N ARG A 55 9.58 2.80 1.57
CA ARG A 55 9.05 2.00 2.68
C ARG A 55 7.63 2.43 3.07
N LEU A 56 7.34 3.74 3.12
CA LEU A 56 6.00 4.26 3.39
C LEU A 56 5.03 3.94 2.26
N ALA A 57 5.44 4.07 1.00
CA ALA A 57 4.60 3.72 -0.15
C ALA A 57 4.25 2.23 -0.18
N ILE A 58 5.23 1.37 0.10
CA ILE A 58 5.06 -0.09 0.24
C ILE A 58 4.08 -0.40 1.37
N ARG A 59 4.25 0.23 2.53
CA ARG A 59 3.34 0.02 3.66
C ARG A 59 1.93 0.52 3.36
N ALA A 60 1.77 1.57 2.57
CA ALA A 60 0.49 2.11 2.15
C ALA A 60 -0.17 1.36 0.98
N GLN A 61 0.41 0.25 0.50
CA GLN A 61 -0.22 -0.55 -0.55
C GLN A 61 -1.59 -1.06 -0.08
N HIS A 62 -2.61 -0.86 -0.92
CA HIS A 62 -4.01 -1.17 -0.63
C HIS A 62 -4.64 -0.41 0.55
N LEU A 63 -4.06 0.70 1.03
CA LEU A 63 -4.57 1.48 2.16
C LEU A 63 -6.09 1.75 2.07
N ARG A 64 -6.83 1.27 3.06
CA ARG A 64 -8.30 1.41 3.17
C ARG A 64 -9.03 0.98 1.90
N ARG A 65 -8.59 -0.09 1.24
CA ARG A 65 -9.21 -0.60 0.01
C ARG A 65 -10.56 -1.25 0.29
N TRP A 66 -10.72 -1.86 1.47
CA TRP A 66 -11.96 -2.50 1.92
C TRP A 66 -13.19 -1.58 1.88
N GLU A 67 -12.98 -0.27 2.00
CA GLU A 67 -14.05 0.75 1.97
C GLU A 67 -14.63 1.00 0.59
N VAL A 68 -13.96 0.53 -0.46
CA VAL A 68 -14.44 0.64 -1.85
C VAL A 68 -14.52 -0.77 -2.44
N PRO A 69 -15.59 -1.53 -2.15
CA PRO A 69 -15.81 -2.86 -2.69
C PRO A 69 -15.80 -2.89 -4.22
N ARG A 70 -15.35 -4.01 -4.82
CA ARG A 70 -15.29 -4.14 -6.29
C ARG A 70 -16.66 -4.01 -6.95
N ASP A 71 -17.71 -4.50 -6.32
CA ASP A 71 -19.09 -4.46 -6.81
C ASP A 71 -19.74 -3.06 -6.74
N SER A 72 -19.09 -2.07 -6.12
CA SER A 72 -19.48 -0.66 -6.21
C SER A 72 -19.29 -0.04 -7.60
N TYR A 73 -18.63 -0.75 -8.52
CA TYR A 73 -18.44 -0.38 -9.92
C TYR A 73 -18.98 -1.47 -10.85
N PRO A 74 -19.40 -1.14 -12.09
CA PRO A 74 -19.88 -2.13 -13.05
C PRO A 74 -18.93 -3.33 -13.21
N MET A 75 -19.47 -4.55 -13.29
CA MET A 75 -18.70 -5.80 -13.46
C MET A 75 -18.22 -5.99 -14.91
N THR A 76 -17.65 -4.93 -15.48
CA THR A 76 -17.06 -4.89 -16.82
C THR A 76 -15.56 -4.61 -16.72
N LYS A 77 -14.83 -4.82 -17.82
CA LYS A 77 -13.42 -4.44 -17.93
C LYS A 77 -13.20 -2.95 -17.64
N ILE A 78 -14.05 -2.08 -18.20
CA ILE A 78 -13.99 -0.64 -17.97
C ILE A 78 -14.24 -0.33 -16.49
N GLY A 79 -15.27 -0.91 -15.90
CA GLY A 79 -15.58 -0.72 -14.48
C GLY A 79 -14.43 -1.15 -13.56
N TYR A 80 -13.74 -2.25 -13.88
CA TYR A 80 -12.54 -2.67 -13.15
C TYR A 80 -11.41 -1.64 -13.23
N HIS A 81 -11.10 -1.12 -14.42
CA HIS A 81 -10.05 -0.10 -14.58
C HIS A 81 -10.42 1.21 -13.86
N SER A 82 -11.68 1.63 -13.92
CA SER A 82 -12.18 2.80 -13.19
C SER A 82 -12.07 2.63 -11.67
N TRP A 83 -12.45 1.46 -11.15
CA TRP A 83 -12.32 1.12 -9.73
C TRP A 83 -10.86 1.14 -9.28
N ARG A 84 -9.97 0.46 -10.02
CA ARG A 84 -8.53 0.43 -9.72
C ARG A 84 -7.91 1.83 -9.72
N GLY A 85 -8.20 2.63 -10.73
CA GLY A 85 -7.69 4.01 -10.81
C GLY A 85 -8.29 4.94 -9.74
N GLY A 86 -9.54 4.70 -9.32
CA GLY A 86 -10.16 5.37 -8.18
C GLY A 86 -9.47 5.05 -6.87
N LEU A 87 -9.24 3.77 -6.59
CA LEU A 87 -8.51 3.29 -5.41
C LEU A 87 -7.12 3.89 -5.31
N GLN A 88 -6.34 3.82 -6.39
CA GLN A 88 -4.98 4.37 -6.43
C GLN A 88 -4.94 5.86 -6.09
N ARG A 89 -5.85 6.66 -6.68
CA ARG A 89 -5.95 8.09 -6.37
C ARG A 89 -6.30 8.32 -4.91
N ARG A 90 -7.33 7.64 -4.40
CA ARG A 90 -7.76 7.76 -3.01
C ARG A 90 -6.64 7.41 -2.03
N GLN A 91 -5.95 6.30 -2.27
CA GLN A 91 -4.84 5.81 -1.44
C GLN A 91 -3.69 6.81 -1.40
N ALA A 92 -3.32 7.37 -2.55
CA ALA A 92 -2.30 8.40 -2.62
C ALA A 92 -2.70 9.67 -1.84
N GLU A 93 -3.94 10.14 -1.95
CA GLU A 93 -4.36 11.31 -1.17
C GLU A 93 -4.31 11.04 0.35
N ILE A 94 -4.72 9.86 0.81
CA ILE A 94 -4.68 9.50 2.23
C ILE A 94 -3.24 9.44 2.73
N VAL A 95 -2.35 8.70 2.04
CA VAL A 95 -0.96 8.56 2.50
C VAL A 95 -0.21 9.89 2.46
N LYS A 96 -0.51 10.77 1.49
CA LYS A 96 0.04 12.13 1.44
C LYS A 96 -0.33 12.92 2.68
N GLY A 97 -1.60 12.90 3.07
CA GLY A 97 -2.07 13.53 4.31
C GLY A 97 -1.32 13.01 5.53
N ILE A 98 -1.20 11.68 5.65
CA ILE A 98 -0.44 11.04 6.74
C ILE A 98 1.03 11.48 6.77
N CYS A 99 1.70 11.52 5.62
CA CYS A 99 3.09 11.97 5.53
C CYS A 99 3.27 13.42 5.99
N VAL A 100 2.44 14.34 5.48
CA VAL A 100 2.49 15.76 5.85
C VAL A 100 2.23 15.95 7.34
N GLU A 101 1.20 15.32 7.89
CA GLU A 101 0.90 15.38 9.32
C GLU A 101 1.99 14.75 10.21
N SER A 102 2.84 13.91 9.64
CA SER A 102 3.96 13.26 10.34
C SER A 102 5.26 14.07 10.23
N GLY A 103 5.26 15.18 9.49
CA GLY A 103 6.41 16.09 9.35
C GLY A 103 7.25 15.90 8.09
N TYR A 104 6.76 15.16 7.08
CA TYR A 104 7.37 15.16 5.74
C TYR A 104 6.96 16.44 4.99
N THR A 105 7.81 16.89 4.07
CA THR A 105 7.45 18.01 3.18
C THR A 105 6.36 17.60 2.20
N VAL A 106 5.73 18.58 1.56
CA VAL A 106 4.70 18.33 0.53
C VAL A 106 5.31 17.55 -0.64
N GLU A 107 6.56 17.84 -1.00
CA GLU A 107 7.27 17.16 -2.09
C GLU A 107 7.59 15.71 -1.73
N GLU A 108 8.06 15.45 -0.50
CA GLU A 108 8.27 14.09 0.01
C GLU A 108 6.95 13.29 0.03
N ALA A 109 5.86 13.92 0.48
CA ALA A 109 4.54 13.30 0.49
C ALA A 109 4.03 13.00 -0.92
N GLU A 110 4.13 13.95 -1.86
CA GLU A 110 3.74 13.73 -3.27
C GLU A 110 4.52 12.58 -3.88
N ARG A 111 5.83 12.47 -3.60
CA ARG A 111 6.64 11.33 -4.07
C ARG A 111 6.10 9.98 -3.58
N VAL A 112 5.68 9.89 -2.32
CA VAL A 112 5.01 8.68 -1.78
C VAL A 112 3.70 8.41 -2.51
N GLY A 113 2.88 9.46 -2.71
CA GLY A 113 1.61 9.36 -3.41
C GLY A 113 1.75 8.93 -4.88
N GLU A 114 2.79 9.38 -5.58
CA GLU A 114 3.10 9.01 -6.96
C GLU A 114 3.44 7.53 -7.10
N MET A 115 4.24 6.98 -6.17
CA MET A 115 4.55 5.55 -6.10
C MET A 115 3.28 4.72 -5.88
N VAL A 116 2.43 5.11 -4.93
CA VAL A 116 1.15 4.43 -4.65
C VAL A 116 0.18 4.48 -5.85
N LYS A 117 0.13 5.62 -6.55
CA LYS A 117 -0.64 5.76 -7.80
C LYS A 117 -0.04 5.01 -8.99
N LYS A 118 1.23 4.61 -8.89
CA LYS A 118 2.01 4.01 -9.98
C LYS A 118 2.09 4.91 -11.21
N THR A 119 2.14 6.23 -10.98
CA THR A 119 2.09 7.25 -12.04
C THR A 119 3.28 7.10 -12.99
N ASP A 120 4.47 6.83 -12.45
CA ASP A 120 5.73 6.83 -13.18
C ASP A 120 6.27 5.44 -13.51
N LEU A 121 5.45 4.39 -13.30
CA LEU A 121 5.82 3.02 -13.65
C LEU A 121 6.20 2.90 -15.13
N LYS A 122 5.41 3.53 -16.01
CA LYS A 122 5.67 3.56 -17.46
C LYS A 122 6.89 4.40 -17.86
N LYS A 123 7.33 5.31 -16.98
CA LYS A 123 8.49 6.18 -17.20
C LYS A 123 9.80 5.55 -16.75
N GLY A 124 9.75 4.37 -16.11
CA GLY A 124 10.94 3.66 -15.66
C GLY A 124 11.43 4.08 -14.27
N ASP A 125 10.58 4.67 -13.44
CA ASP A 125 10.95 5.04 -12.07
C ASP A 125 11.27 3.79 -11.22
N ALA A 126 12.50 3.73 -10.69
CA ALA A 126 13.04 2.53 -10.04
C ALA A 126 12.28 2.16 -8.75
N ASP A 127 11.85 3.13 -7.95
CA ASP A 127 11.11 2.83 -6.71
C ASP A 127 9.68 2.41 -7.00
N THR A 128 9.01 3.04 -7.98
CA THR A 128 7.68 2.59 -8.43
C THR A 128 7.73 1.18 -9.03
N GLN A 129 8.80 0.83 -9.76
CA GLN A 129 9.04 -0.54 -10.21
C GLN A 129 9.23 -1.50 -9.04
N THR A 130 10.07 -1.13 -8.06
CA THR A 130 10.27 -1.94 -6.85
C THR A 130 8.94 -2.18 -6.12
N LEU A 131 8.07 -1.17 -6.02
CA LEU A 131 6.74 -1.32 -5.44
C LEU A 131 5.86 -2.29 -6.24
N GLU A 132 5.88 -2.23 -7.57
CA GLU A 132 5.13 -3.17 -8.41
C GLU A 132 5.65 -4.60 -8.29
N ASP A 133 6.97 -4.79 -8.23
CA ASP A 133 7.60 -6.10 -8.07
C ASP A 133 7.22 -6.74 -6.73
N VAL A 134 7.31 -5.98 -5.63
CA VAL A 134 6.86 -6.42 -4.31
C VAL A 134 5.37 -6.77 -4.34
N ALA A 135 4.52 -5.92 -4.94
CA ALA A 135 3.09 -6.19 -5.04
C ALA A 135 2.79 -7.46 -5.86
N CYS A 136 3.55 -7.72 -6.93
CA CYS A 136 3.45 -8.95 -7.72
C CYS A 136 3.84 -10.19 -6.90
N LEU A 137 4.95 -10.12 -6.16
CA LEU A 137 5.42 -11.22 -5.32
C LEU A 137 4.41 -11.56 -4.22
N VAL A 138 3.91 -10.54 -3.51
CA VAL A 138 2.88 -10.74 -2.47
C VAL A 138 1.58 -11.27 -3.07
N PHE A 139 1.18 -10.79 -4.25
CA PHE A 139 0.00 -11.32 -4.95
C PHE A 139 0.17 -12.80 -5.28
N LEU A 140 1.30 -13.20 -5.85
CA LEU A 140 1.56 -14.61 -6.18
C LEU A 140 1.50 -15.48 -4.93
N ASP A 141 2.16 -15.06 -3.85
CA ASP A 141 2.17 -15.78 -2.57
C ASP A 141 0.74 -15.95 -2.02
N ASP A 142 -0.06 -14.88 -2.00
CA ASP A 142 -1.47 -14.93 -1.57
C ASP A 142 -2.36 -15.81 -2.48
N GLN A 143 -2.02 -15.98 -3.76
CA GLN A 143 -2.74 -16.90 -4.65
C GLN A 143 -2.34 -18.37 -4.44
N PHE A 144 -1.10 -18.65 -4.04
CA PHE A 144 -0.66 -20.01 -3.75
C PHE A 144 -1.19 -20.52 -2.40
N ASP A 145 -1.38 -19.64 -1.42
CA ASP A 145 -1.96 -19.96 -0.11
C ASP A 145 -3.46 -20.30 -0.16
N ARG A 146 -4.17 -19.95 -1.23
CA ARG A 146 -5.61 -20.21 -1.41
C ARG A 146 -5.93 -21.60 -1.97
N ARG A 147 -4.99 -22.55 -1.89
CA ARG A 147 -5.12 -23.92 -2.41
C ARG A 147 -5.57 -24.92 -1.36
#